data_AF-A0A1W1BAR8-F1
#
_entry.id   AF-A0A1W1BAR8-F1
#
_cell.length_a   1.000
_cell.length_b   1.000
_cell.length_c   1.000
_cell.angle_alpha   90.00
_cell.angle_beta   90.00
_cell.angle_gamma   90.00
#
_symmetry.space_group_name_H-M   'P 1'
#
loop_
_entity.id
_entity.type
_entity.pdbx_description
1 polymer ?
#
loop_
_entity_poly.entity_id
_entity_poly.type
_entity_poly.pdbx_seq_one_letter_code
_entity_poly.pdbx_strand_id
1 'polypeptide(L)'
;MIISTYFLINSYFNFNKIDTITNIIEKEVVINNFLLQLSRERDLTSLYIASNYKNFSDILYKQRDVVDRELTQIEKNINVSLELSKIRGKIDSNSSKFRDIFFNGYGKLIQSSRFNNIAKAINLTQTTQNLYLISILNQINIAKESSGVERGFISYFMEKRDRMSEEDIEIWNRLKIKSNSFYTPHIIDKETENEILKISNSKLVKEILLNIEDISNNILIDSSSGKYKSDTSDWFTFQTQKITFLSKMQFIILIKLDSSVNREFRFRVLILAMAVVLWILIFISSIWYFYSLKEKEKEIPLILNGEDKHFEIFITVLTKIAYSTGRITKEERDVINYTINNFISIGKNQGMNSVELIKLKEQLNNSYMSAKRDVKSFLSDSSKLEDSTFDLKVIFLKQLISMASIENYSVRKKMMIYEIVEAIGFDKLSIQKYINDIIGKDISEVEDESPYDILGCSINDTDETIKNSYIKLIKEFHPDYIQGKGLNDEIIKFAEQKLKKLNNAYDEIKKARK
;
A
#
# COMPACT_ATOMS: atom_id res chain seq x y z
N MET A 1 -11.36 -1.41 -2.51
CA MET A 1 -10.80 -2.44 -1.60
C MET A 1 -9.29 -2.28 -1.33
N ILE A 2 -8.44 -2.09 -2.34
CA ILE A 2 -6.98 -1.95 -2.13
C ILE A 2 -6.63 -0.77 -1.21
N ILE A 3 -7.18 0.41 -1.50
CA ILE A 3 -6.94 1.64 -0.72
C ILE A 3 -7.41 1.48 0.74
N SER A 4 -8.60 0.90 0.97
CA SER A 4 -9.10 0.68 2.33
C SER A 4 -8.26 -0.35 3.10
N THR A 5 -7.76 -1.38 2.41
CA THR A 5 -6.86 -2.38 3.01
C THR A 5 -5.53 -1.74 3.41
N TYR A 6 -4.96 -0.91 2.53
CA TYR A 6 -3.76 -0.13 2.84
C TYR A 6 -3.96 0.81 4.04
N PHE A 7 -5.10 1.53 4.09
CA PHE A 7 -5.43 2.42 5.20
C PHE A 7 -5.56 1.66 6.53
N LEU A 8 -6.20 0.49 6.52
CA LEU A 8 -6.34 -0.37 7.70
C LEU A 8 -4.97 -0.85 8.21
N ILE A 9 -4.13 -1.36 7.31
CA ILE A 9 -2.77 -1.82 7.64
C ILE A 9 -1.93 -0.68 8.23
N ASN A 10 -1.93 0.50 7.60
CA ASN A 10 -1.20 1.65 8.12
C ASN A 10 -1.74 2.12 9.49
N SER A 11 -3.06 2.10 9.68
CA SER A 11 -3.68 2.44 10.97
C SER A 11 -3.26 1.47 12.07
N TYR A 12 -3.21 0.17 11.76
CA TYR A 12 -2.73 -0.86 12.68
C TYR A 12 -1.25 -0.68 13.04
N PHE A 13 -0.37 -0.40 12.05
CA PHE A 13 1.04 -0.13 12.34
C PHE A 13 1.23 1.10 13.22
N ASN A 14 0.49 2.19 12.98
CA ASN A 14 0.58 3.39 13.82
C ASN A 14 0.02 3.16 15.23
N PHE A 15 -1.01 2.32 15.38
CA PHE A 15 -1.49 1.86 16.69
C PHE A 15 -0.42 1.05 17.44
N ASN A 16 0.20 0.06 16.80
CA ASN A 16 1.24 -0.75 17.43
C ASN A 16 2.46 0.08 17.86
N LYS A 17 2.82 1.12 17.09
CA LYS A 17 3.88 2.05 17.48
C LYS A 17 3.55 2.77 18.79
N ILE A 18 2.35 3.35 18.89
CA ILE A 18 1.97 4.10 20.10
C ILE A 18 1.77 3.17 21.30
N ASP A 19 1.20 1.97 21.10
CA ASP A 19 1.07 0.95 22.14
C ASP A 19 2.45 0.53 22.70
N THR A 20 3.43 0.37 21.82
CA THR A 20 4.81 0.09 22.24
C THR A 20 5.40 1.23 23.07
N ILE A 21 5.13 2.49 22.70
CA ILE A 21 5.62 3.67 23.43
C ILE A 21 4.94 3.76 24.81
N THR A 22 3.62 3.55 24.89
CA THR A 22 2.87 3.52 26.15
C THR A 22 3.46 2.47 27.10
N ASN A 23 3.65 1.25 26.62
CA ASN A 23 4.26 0.16 27.39
C ASN A 23 5.68 0.49 27.88
N ILE A 24 6.46 1.28 27.11
CA ILE A 24 7.79 1.74 27.53
C ILE A 24 7.67 2.77 28.66
N ILE A 25 6.76 3.74 28.54
CA ILE A 25 6.59 4.81 29.53
C ILE A 25 6.07 4.25 30.85
N GLU A 26 5.06 3.37 30.81
CA GLU A 26 4.55 2.68 32.00
C GLU A 26 5.67 1.94 32.74
N LYS A 27 6.53 1.22 31.99
CA LYS A 27 7.70 0.55 32.56
C LYS A 27 8.69 1.52 33.19
N GLU A 28 8.96 2.67 32.56
CA GLU A 28 9.85 3.70 33.11
C GLU A 28 9.32 4.24 34.45
N VAL A 29 8.00 4.43 34.59
CA VAL A 29 7.38 4.88 35.84
C VAL A 29 7.61 3.85 36.96
N VAL A 30 7.39 2.56 36.67
CA VAL A 30 7.52 1.48 37.67
C VAL A 30 8.99 1.21 38.02
N ILE A 31 9.90 1.19 37.04
CA ILE A 31 11.30 0.80 37.25
C ILE A 31 12.13 1.88 37.95
N ASN A 32 11.66 3.14 37.95
CA ASN A 32 12.45 4.26 38.44
C ASN A 32 12.83 4.13 39.91
N ASN A 33 11.89 3.67 40.75
CA ASN A 33 12.13 3.48 42.19
C ASN A 33 13.14 2.37 42.45
N PHE A 34 12.97 1.22 41.80
CA PHE A 34 13.93 0.12 41.88
C PHE A 34 15.35 0.55 41.49
N LEU A 35 15.51 1.27 40.38
CA LEU A 35 16.83 1.71 39.94
C LEU A 35 17.46 2.71 40.92
N LEU A 36 16.65 3.51 41.61
CA LEU A 36 17.12 4.39 42.68
C LEU A 36 17.61 3.58 43.89
N GLN A 37 16.88 2.54 44.30
CA GLN A 37 17.31 1.65 45.38
C GLN A 37 18.54 0.82 45.00
N LEU A 38 18.61 0.35 43.75
CA LEU A 38 19.76 -0.37 43.22
C LEU A 38 21.01 0.52 43.16
N SER A 39 20.85 1.79 42.79
CA SER A 39 21.93 2.79 42.86
C SER A 39 22.43 3.00 44.30
N ARG A 40 21.52 3.00 45.29
CA ARG A 40 21.91 3.06 46.71
C ARG A 40 22.64 1.81 47.17
N GLU A 41 22.20 0.62 46.73
CA GLU A 41 22.90 -0.64 47.02
C GLU A 41 24.32 -0.63 46.43
N ARG A 42 24.48 -0.16 45.19
CA ARG A 42 25.79 0.04 44.56
C ARG A 42 26.68 0.94 45.40
N ASP A 43 26.16 2.07 45.88
CA ASP A 43 26.95 3.04 46.64
C ASP A 43 27.34 2.52 48.03
N LEU A 44 26.44 1.80 48.72
CA LEU A 44 26.76 1.11 49.98
C LEU A 44 27.79 -0.01 49.76
N THR A 45 27.71 -0.69 48.62
CA THR A 45 28.72 -1.68 48.22
C THR A 45 30.08 -1.01 48.04
N SER A 46 30.13 0.18 47.43
CA SER A 46 31.37 0.95 47.33
C SER A 46 32.00 1.23 48.70
N LEU A 47 31.19 1.68 49.66
CA LEU A 47 31.65 1.95 51.03
C LEU A 47 32.08 0.66 51.76
N TYR A 48 31.33 -0.44 51.57
CA TYR A 48 31.66 -1.74 52.14
C TYR A 48 33.02 -2.24 51.64
N ILE A 49 33.25 -2.21 50.32
CA ILE A 49 34.53 -2.60 49.71
C ILE A 49 35.66 -1.66 50.15
N ALA A 50 35.41 -0.34 50.17
CA ALA A 50 36.40 0.66 50.61
C ALA A 50 36.86 0.45 52.06
N SER A 51 35.94 0.03 52.94
CA SER A 51 36.25 -0.30 54.34
C SER A 51 36.99 -1.63 54.52
N ASN A 52 37.44 -2.27 53.44
CA ASN A 52 37.97 -3.64 53.41
C ASN A 52 36.99 -4.64 54.01
N TYR A 53 35.70 -4.52 53.69
CA TYR A 53 34.63 -5.42 54.11
C TYR A 53 34.37 -5.44 55.63
N LYS A 54 34.77 -4.39 56.36
CA LYS A 54 34.64 -4.32 57.83
C LYS A 54 33.44 -3.50 58.31
N ASN A 55 33.09 -2.43 57.60
CA ASN A 55 32.04 -1.49 58.00
C ASN A 55 30.91 -1.50 56.97
N PHE A 56 29.70 -1.03 57.31
CA PHE A 56 28.55 -0.91 56.40
C PHE A 56 27.84 -2.22 55.97
N SER A 57 28.27 -3.40 56.45
CA SER A 57 27.60 -4.68 56.14
C SER A 57 26.11 -4.67 56.48
N ASP A 58 25.77 -4.25 57.70
CA ASP A 58 24.39 -4.30 58.19
C ASP A 58 23.46 -3.38 57.40
N ILE A 59 23.97 -2.20 57.01
CA ILE A 59 23.23 -1.23 56.21
C ILE A 59 23.10 -1.74 54.77
N LEU A 60 24.14 -2.37 54.22
CA LEU A 60 24.12 -2.97 52.89
C LEU A 60 23.10 -4.10 52.81
N TYR A 61 23.09 -5.04 53.77
CA TYR A 61 22.11 -6.15 53.77
C TYR A 61 20.67 -5.63 53.90
N LYS A 62 20.42 -4.66 54.78
CA LYS A 62 19.11 -3.98 54.86
C LYS A 62 18.71 -3.33 53.54
N GLN A 63 19.66 -2.73 52.82
CA GLN A 63 19.39 -2.14 51.51
C GLN A 63 19.12 -3.21 50.44
N ARG A 64 19.81 -4.36 50.48
CA ARG A 64 19.52 -5.50 49.59
C ARG A 64 18.08 -5.98 49.77
N ASP A 65 17.58 -6.07 51.00
CA ASP A 65 16.17 -6.41 51.28
C ASP A 65 15.18 -5.38 50.72
N VAL A 66 15.54 -4.09 50.72
CA VAL A 66 14.74 -3.04 50.07
C VAL A 66 14.72 -3.26 48.55
N VAL A 67 15.88 -3.51 47.94
CA VAL A 67 15.98 -3.77 46.50
C VAL A 67 15.20 -5.02 46.10
N ASP A 68 15.26 -6.08 46.90
CA ASP A 68 14.55 -7.33 46.61
C ASP A 68 13.04 -7.15 46.68
N ARG A 69 12.53 -6.37 47.65
CA ARG A 69 11.10 -5.99 47.70
C ARG A 69 10.67 -5.21 46.46
N GLU A 70 11.43 -4.21 46.03
CA GLU A 70 11.11 -3.46 44.81
C GLU A 70 11.18 -4.35 43.55
N LEU A 71 12.14 -5.29 43.51
CA LEU A 71 12.30 -6.22 42.41
C LEU A 71 11.06 -7.12 42.24
N THR A 72 10.46 -7.60 43.34
CA THR A 72 9.22 -8.39 43.27
C THR A 72 8.04 -7.66 42.62
N GLN A 73 8.00 -6.32 42.71
CA GLN A 73 6.94 -5.51 42.10
C GLN A 73 7.13 -5.32 40.59
N ILE A 74 8.36 -5.50 40.10
CA ILE A 74 8.74 -5.31 38.68
C ILE A 74 8.78 -6.65 37.92
N GLU A 75 8.80 -7.79 38.62
CA GLU A 75 9.05 -9.08 37.99
C GLU A 75 7.86 -9.72 37.25
N LYS A 76 7.92 -9.56 35.93
CA LYS A 76 7.85 -10.68 34.96
C LYS A 76 9.22 -11.04 34.35
N ASN A 77 10.34 -10.45 34.78
CA ASN A 77 11.65 -10.55 34.11
C ASN A 77 12.74 -11.23 34.97
N ILE A 78 12.79 -12.57 34.89
CA ILE A 78 13.70 -13.50 35.61
C ILE A 78 15.22 -13.14 35.50
N ASN A 79 15.63 -12.41 34.46
CA ASN A 79 17.06 -12.16 34.19
C ASN A 79 17.73 -11.14 35.14
N VAL A 80 16.98 -10.17 35.69
CA VAL A 80 17.55 -9.13 36.56
C VAL A 80 17.94 -9.72 37.92
N SER A 81 17.09 -10.55 38.50
CA SER A 81 17.35 -11.27 39.76
C SER A 81 18.60 -12.15 39.67
N LEU A 82 18.75 -12.91 38.57
CA LEU A 82 19.91 -13.79 38.36
C LEU A 82 21.22 -13.00 38.29
N GLU A 83 21.28 -11.90 37.54
CA GLU A 83 22.49 -11.07 37.45
C GLU A 83 22.81 -10.38 38.78
N LEU A 84 21.79 -9.90 39.50
CA LEU A 84 21.97 -9.28 40.81
C LEU A 84 22.54 -10.26 41.84
N SER A 85 22.03 -11.50 41.85
CA SER A 85 22.56 -12.58 42.69
C SER A 85 24.04 -12.87 42.40
N LYS A 86 24.44 -12.92 41.12
CA LYS A 86 25.85 -13.10 40.73
C LYS A 86 26.73 -11.95 41.20
N ILE A 87 26.25 -10.71 41.11
CA ILE A 87 26.98 -9.52 41.58
C ILE A 87 27.20 -9.61 43.10
N ARG A 88 26.13 -9.87 43.86
CA ARG A 88 26.19 -10.02 45.33
C ARG A 88 27.11 -11.17 45.75
N GLY A 89 27.04 -12.31 45.08
CA GLY A 89 27.94 -13.44 45.33
C GLY A 89 29.42 -13.07 45.20
N LYS A 90 29.80 -12.31 44.17
CA LYS A 90 31.19 -11.82 43.98
C LYS A 90 31.65 -10.85 45.07
N ILE A 91 30.73 -10.04 45.60
CA ILE A 91 30.98 -9.09 46.68
C ILE A 91 31.24 -9.88 47.98
N ASP A 92 30.35 -10.81 48.28
CA ASP A 92 30.36 -11.56 49.54
C ASP A 92 31.54 -12.55 49.58
N SER A 93 31.99 -13.06 48.43
CA SER A 93 33.20 -13.88 48.31
C SER A 93 34.50 -13.09 48.15
N ASN A 94 34.46 -11.74 48.14
CA ASN A 94 35.60 -10.86 47.89
C ASN A 94 36.46 -11.29 46.68
N SER A 95 35.80 -11.73 45.59
CA SER A 95 36.48 -12.37 44.46
C SER A 95 36.64 -11.45 43.24
N SER A 96 36.35 -10.14 43.38
CA SER A 96 36.33 -9.21 42.26
C SER A 96 36.77 -7.81 42.66
N LYS A 97 37.36 -7.07 41.70
CA LYS A 97 37.83 -5.70 41.92
C LYS A 97 36.64 -4.73 41.99
N PHE A 98 36.82 -3.65 42.74
CA PHE A 98 35.84 -2.57 42.88
C PHE A 98 35.28 -2.09 41.53
N ARG A 99 36.15 -1.71 40.58
CA ARG A 99 35.72 -1.20 39.27
C ARG A 99 34.84 -2.18 38.51
N ASP A 100 35.12 -3.48 38.60
CA ASP A 100 34.32 -4.51 37.94
C ASP A 100 32.94 -4.66 38.58
N ILE A 101 32.86 -4.67 39.91
CA ILE A 101 31.57 -4.73 40.62
C ILE A 101 30.75 -3.46 40.33
N PHE A 102 31.40 -2.30 40.40
CA PHE A 102 30.76 -0.99 40.33
C PHE A 102 30.27 -0.66 38.90
N PHE A 103 31.15 -0.73 37.90
CA PHE A 103 30.82 -0.38 36.52
C PHE A 103 30.27 -1.58 35.73
N ASN A 104 30.95 -2.73 35.78
CA ASN A 104 30.57 -3.90 34.97
C ASN A 104 29.43 -4.72 35.59
N GLY A 105 29.26 -4.70 36.91
CA GLY A 105 28.14 -5.31 37.62
C GLY A 105 26.94 -4.38 37.64
N TYR A 106 26.85 -3.52 38.66
CA TYR A 106 25.71 -2.63 38.84
C TYR A 106 25.50 -1.67 37.67
N GLY A 107 26.57 -1.05 37.15
CA GLY A 107 26.47 -0.12 36.03
C GLY A 107 25.80 -0.73 34.79
N LYS A 108 26.23 -1.92 34.35
CA LYS A 108 25.60 -2.63 33.22
C LYS A 108 24.17 -3.08 33.53
N LEU A 109 23.89 -3.53 34.75
CA LEU A 109 22.54 -3.95 35.15
C LEU A 109 21.54 -2.77 35.08
N ILE A 110 21.94 -1.61 35.60
CA ILE A 110 21.15 -0.37 35.53
C ILE A 110 21.00 0.09 34.08
N GLN A 111 22.09 0.06 33.31
CA GLN A 111 22.08 0.50 31.91
C GLN A 111 21.17 -0.35 31.04
N SER A 112 21.30 -1.67 31.11
CA SER A 112 20.48 -2.63 30.33
C SER A 112 18.99 -2.54 30.66
N SER A 113 18.65 -2.17 31.90
CA SER A 113 17.28 -1.94 32.35
C SER A 113 16.62 -0.70 31.72
N ARG A 114 17.40 0.35 31.35
CA ARG A 114 16.88 1.63 30.82
C ARG A 114 17.11 1.84 29.32
N PHE A 115 18.32 1.62 28.83
CA PHE A 115 18.78 2.19 27.55
C PHE A 115 18.06 1.64 26.31
N ASN A 116 17.67 0.37 26.32
CA ASN A 116 16.99 -0.22 25.16
C ASN A 116 15.56 0.33 24.97
N ASN A 117 14.92 0.80 26.03
CA ASN A 117 13.53 1.22 25.97
C ASN A 117 13.39 2.67 25.49
N ILE A 118 14.18 3.60 26.03
CA ILE A 118 14.09 5.02 25.66
C ILE A 118 14.53 5.27 24.22
N ALA A 119 15.63 4.66 23.77
CA ALA A 119 16.07 4.78 22.38
C ALA A 119 15.01 4.24 21.40
N LYS A 120 14.35 3.14 21.76
CA LYS A 120 13.22 2.59 21.00
C LYS A 120 12.04 3.57 20.98
N ALA A 121 11.71 4.19 22.11
CA ALA A 121 10.64 5.19 22.16
C ALA A 121 10.94 6.41 21.27
N ILE A 122 12.17 6.93 21.30
CA ILE A 122 12.61 8.04 20.42
C ILE A 122 12.37 7.70 18.94
N ASN A 123 12.78 6.49 18.51
CA ASN A 123 12.66 6.07 17.12
C ASN A 123 11.22 5.81 16.66
N LEU A 124 10.32 5.44 17.58
CA LEU A 124 8.92 5.13 17.25
C LEU A 124 8.02 6.37 17.31
N THR A 125 8.42 7.41 18.04
CA THR A 125 7.60 8.59 18.30
C THR A 125 7.44 9.43 17.04
N GLN A 126 6.20 9.82 16.75
CA GLN A 126 5.86 10.58 15.54
C GLN A 126 5.59 12.05 15.81
N THR A 127 5.22 12.42 17.03
CA THR A 127 4.89 13.80 17.37
C THR A 127 6.09 14.54 17.94
N THR A 128 6.31 15.76 17.46
CA THR A 128 7.41 16.62 17.90
C THR A 128 7.38 16.85 19.42
N GLN A 129 6.18 16.98 20.00
CA GLN A 129 6.02 17.17 21.45
C GLN A 129 6.49 15.96 22.26
N ASN A 130 6.04 14.74 21.92
CA ASN A 130 6.45 13.55 22.66
C ASN A 130 7.93 13.26 22.44
N LEU A 131 8.45 13.47 21.22
CA LEU A 131 9.87 13.31 20.93
C LEU A 131 10.71 14.23 21.81
N TYR A 132 10.27 15.48 21.97
CA TYR A 132 10.93 16.45 22.82
C TYR A 132 10.90 16.03 24.30
N LEU A 133 9.73 15.64 24.82
CA LEU A 133 9.57 15.16 26.21
C LEU A 133 10.42 13.91 26.50
N ILE A 134 10.47 12.95 25.56
CA ILE A 134 11.30 11.74 25.68
C ILE A 134 12.79 12.11 25.65
N SER A 135 13.20 13.08 24.82
CA SER A 135 14.60 13.51 24.78
C SER A 135 15.04 14.19 26.08
N ILE A 136 14.17 15.01 26.68
CA ILE A 136 14.40 15.58 28.02
C ILE A 136 14.49 14.47 29.05
N LEU A 137 13.56 13.52 29.05
CA LEU A 137 13.55 12.39 29.98
C LEU A 137 14.87 11.63 29.90
N ASN A 138 15.37 11.40 28.68
CA ASN A 138 16.67 10.76 28.46
C ASN A 138 17.83 11.57 29.06
N GLN A 139 17.86 12.90 28.85
CA GLN A 139 18.88 13.77 29.44
C GLN A 139 18.86 13.76 30.96
N ILE A 140 17.67 13.85 31.57
CA ILE A 140 17.51 13.78 33.03
C ILE A 140 17.99 12.42 33.55
N ASN A 141 17.66 11.33 32.86
CA ASN A 141 18.10 9.98 33.22
C ASN A 141 19.63 9.83 33.16
N ILE A 142 20.26 10.37 32.11
CA ILE A 142 21.73 10.40 31.99
C ILE A 142 22.36 11.22 33.12
N ALA A 143 21.85 12.41 33.39
CA ALA A 143 22.35 13.28 34.46
C ALA A 143 22.20 12.61 35.83
N LYS A 144 21.03 12.03 36.12
CA LYS A 144 20.73 11.37 37.39
C LYS A 144 21.60 10.15 37.61
N GLU A 145 21.75 9.29 36.60
CA GLU A 145 22.60 8.12 36.70
C GLU A 145 24.05 8.53 36.89
N SER A 146 24.53 9.50 36.11
CA SER A 146 25.92 9.97 36.20
C SER A 146 26.22 10.59 37.55
N SER A 147 25.29 11.37 38.13
CA SER A 147 25.40 11.87 39.51
C SER A 147 25.44 10.74 40.55
N GLY A 148 24.63 9.70 40.38
CA GLY A 148 24.69 8.52 41.25
C GLY A 148 26.02 7.78 41.14
N VAL A 149 26.56 7.63 39.92
CA VAL A 149 27.87 7.00 39.69
C VAL A 149 28.98 7.84 40.29
N GLU A 150 28.94 9.15 40.11
CA GLU A 150 29.87 10.11 40.72
C GLU A 150 29.86 9.99 42.25
N ARG A 151 28.66 9.98 42.85
CA ARG A 151 28.48 9.84 44.29
C ARG A 151 29.18 8.60 44.83
N GLY A 152 28.86 7.42 44.29
CA GLY A 152 29.42 6.15 44.75
C GLY A 152 30.90 5.95 44.42
N PHE A 153 31.37 6.44 43.27
CA PHE A 153 32.76 6.31 42.83
C PHE A 153 33.70 7.14 43.71
N ILE A 154 33.35 8.39 43.97
CA ILE A 154 34.15 9.28 44.80
C ILE A 154 34.09 8.87 46.27
N SER A 155 32.93 8.43 46.75
CA SER A 155 32.78 7.92 48.13
C SER A 155 33.72 6.73 48.41
N TYR A 156 33.96 5.86 47.42
CA TYR A 156 34.92 4.76 47.56
C TYR A 156 36.34 5.27 47.85
N PHE A 157 36.84 6.25 47.09
CA PHE A 157 38.19 6.78 47.29
C PHE A 157 38.33 7.55 48.60
N MET A 158 37.32 8.34 48.94
CA MET A 158 37.29 9.11 50.19
C MET A 158 37.30 8.18 51.41
N GLU A 159 36.47 7.13 51.41
CA GLU A 159 36.40 6.16 52.50
C GLU A 159 37.68 5.31 52.60
N LYS A 160 38.20 4.86 51.46
CA LYS A 160 39.43 4.05 51.41
C LYS A 160 40.67 4.87 51.77
N ARG A 161 40.61 6.20 51.71
CA ARG A 161 41.75 7.13 51.87
C ARG A 161 42.88 6.84 50.88
N ASP A 162 42.49 6.53 49.65
CA ASP A 162 43.41 6.12 48.58
C ASP A 162 43.51 7.21 47.51
N ARG A 163 44.67 7.25 46.83
CA ARG A 163 44.90 8.20 45.74
C ARG A 163 44.10 7.80 44.50
N MET A 164 43.64 8.78 43.72
CA MET A 164 43.06 8.55 42.41
C MET A 164 44.18 8.50 41.35
N SER A 165 44.12 7.52 40.45
CA SER A 165 45.00 7.50 39.27
C SER A 165 44.55 8.55 38.25
N GLU A 166 45.40 8.86 37.27
CA GLU A 166 45.01 9.73 36.13
C GLU A 166 43.77 9.20 35.41
N GLU A 167 43.66 7.86 35.27
CA GLU A 167 42.49 7.21 34.68
C GLU A 167 41.23 7.43 35.52
N ASP A 168 41.32 7.37 36.86
CA ASP A 168 40.19 7.65 37.76
C ASP A 168 39.71 9.09 37.62
N ILE A 169 40.64 10.04 37.52
CA ILE A 169 40.33 11.46 37.32
C ILE A 169 39.66 11.67 35.95
N GLU A 170 40.13 11.00 34.90
CA GLU A 170 39.52 11.07 33.57
C GLU A 170 38.09 10.48 33.56
N ILE A 171 37.88 9.36 34.24
CA ILE A 171 36.54 8.77 34.45
C ILE A 171 35.65 9.79 35.16
N TRP A 172 36.13 10.38 36.25
CA TRP A 172 35.36 11.36 37.01
C TRP A 172 35.03 12.61 36.19
N ASN A 173 35.96 13.14 35.41
CA ASN A 173 35.71 14.28 34.52
C ASN A 173 34.62 13.97 33.48
N ARG A 174 34.65 12.77 32.87
CA ARG A 174 33.58 12.32 31.96
C ARG A 174 32.24 12.20 32.66
N LEU A 175 32.21 11.73 33.91
CA LEU A 175 30.99 11.66 34.72
C LEU A 175 30.46 13.05 35.06
N LYS A 176 31.32 14.01 35.44
CA LYS A 176 30.91 15.40 35.71
C LYS A 176 30.20 16.04 34.52
N ILE A 177 30.78 15.91 33.32
CA ILE A 177 30.16 16.42 32.08
C ILE A 177 28.75 15.84 31.88
N LYS A 178 28.59 14.52 32.04
CA LYS A 178 27.28 13.87 31.89
C LYS A 178 26.31 14.21 33.01
N SER A 179 26.79 14.35 34.25
CA SER A 179 25.96 14.72 35.41
C SER A 179 25.42 16.14 35.31
N ASN A 180 26.08 17.00 34.54
CA ASN A 180 25.73 18.40 34.31
C ASN A 180 25.16 18.62 32.90
N SER A 181 24.87 17.56 32.15
CA SER A 181 24.38 17.68 30.76
C SER A 181 22.93 18.15 30.66
N PHE A 182 22.19 18.16 31.77
CA PHE A 182 20.82 18.66 31.80
C PHE A 182 20.81 20.17 32.00
N TYR A 183 20.45 20.89 30.95
CA TYR A 183 20.18 22.33 30.99
C TYR A 183 18.68 22.56 30.94
N THR A 184 18.20 23.63 31.58
CA THR A 184 16.78 23.94 31.60
C THR A 184 16.24 24.06 30.18
N PRO A 185 15.31 23.17 29.79
CA PRO A 185 14.90 23.06 28.40
C PRO A 185 13.91 24.15 27.99
N HIS A 186 13.98 24.60 26.74
CA HIS A 186 12.87 25.32 26.09
C HIS A 186 11.77 24.32 25.69
N ILE A 187 10.82 24.08 26.60
CA ILE A 187 9.73 23.14 26.38
C ILE A 187 8.65 23.77 25.50
N ILE A 188 8.13 22.99 24.54
CA ILE A 188 6.99 23.40 23.70
C ILE A 188 5.77 23.77 24.56
N ASP A 189 5.62 23.10 25.71
CA ASP A 189 4.58 23.34 26.70
C ASP A 189 5.07 24.30 27.80
N LYS A 190 4.64 25.57 27.72
CA LYS A 190 5.04 26.65 28.65
C LYS A 190 4.72 26.35 30.12
N GLU A 191 3.66 25.60 30.40
CA GLU A 191 3.28 25.23 31.77
C GLU A 191 4.33 24.30 32.38
N THR A 192 4.66 23.21 31.68
CA THR A 192 5.73 22.28 32.09
C THR A 192 7.09 22.98 32.18
N GLU A 193 7.39 23.88 31.24
CA GLU A 193 8.61 24.70 31.25
C GLU A 193 8.70 25.52 32.55
N ASN A 194 7.62 26.21 32.91
CA ASN A 194 7.55 27.01 34.13
C ASN A 194 7.71 26.18 35.40
N GLU A 195 7.14 24.97 35.46
CA GLU A 195 7.32 24.07 36.60
C GLU A 195 8.77 23.63 36.78
N ILE A 196 9.45 23.25 35.69
CA ILE A 196 10.87 22.88 35.72
C ILE A 196 11.73 24.10 36.07
N LEU A 197 11.44 25.26 35.49
CA LEU A 197 12.15 26.51 35.78
C LEU A 197 12.01 26.90 37.26
N LYS A 198 10.84 26.72 37.88
CA LYS A 198 10.65 26.97 39.32
C LYS A 198 11.59 26.12 40.18
N ILE A 199 11.78 24.85 39.83
CA ILE A 199 12.70 23.95 40.53
C ILE A 199 14.14 24.37 40.27
N SER A 200 14.53 24.47 39.01
CA SER A 200 15.92 24.73 38.60
C SER A 200 16.43 26.10 39.06
N ASN A 201 15.57 27.12 39.10
CA ASN A 201 15.95 28.47 39.51
C ASN A 201 15.80 28.72 41.02
N SER A 202 15.32 27.74 41.78
CA SER A 202 15.20 27.89 43.22
C SER A 202 16.56 28.18 43.86
N LYS A 203 16.59 29.09 44.85
CA LYS A 203 17.80 29.45 45.58
C LYS A 203 18.51 28.21 46.14
N LEU A 204 17.72 27.29 46.70
CA LEU A 204 18.20 26.03 47.27
C LEU A 204 18.96 25.17 46.25
N VAL A 205 18.44 25.02 45.03
CA VAL A 205 19.12 24.21 43.99
C VAL A 205 20.45 24.86 43.59
N LYS A 206 20.48 26.18 43.41
CA LYS A 206 21.72 26.90 43.07
C LYS A 206 22.78 26.75 44.16
N GLU A 207 22.38 26.89 45.42
CA GLU A 207 23.28 26.71 46.57
C GLU A 207 23.85 25.28 46.65
N ILE A 208 23.02 24.26 46.41
CA ILE A 208 23.46 22.87 46.41
C ILE A 208 24.43 22.58 45.27
N LEU A 209 24.18 23.12 44.07
CA LEU A 209 25.11 22.95 42.94
C LEU A 209 26.46 23.63 43.19
N LEU A 210 26.46 24.82 43.81
CA LEU A 210 27.70 25.50 44.22
C LEU A 210 28.47 24.69 45.28
N ASN A 211 27.77 24.17 46.31
CA ASN A 211 28.41 23.33 47.33
C ASN A 211 29.02 22.05 46.73
N ILE A 212 28.37 21.45 45.74
CA ILE A 212 28.93 20.29 45.01
C ILE A 212 30.19 20.69 44.26
N GLU A 213 30.22 21.85 43.61
CA GLU A 213 31.39 22.35 42.89
C GLU A 213 32.56 22.60 43.84
N ASP A 214 32.32 23.26 44.96
CA ASP A 214 33.33 23.53 45.99
C ASP A 214 33.92 22.24 46.58
N ILE A 215 33.05 21.28 46.96
CA ILE A 215 33.50 19.98 47.48
C ILE A 215 34.25 19.20 46.39
N SER A 216 33.79 19.23 45.13
CA SER A 216 34.46 18.56 44.02
C SER A 216 35.87 19.12 43.80
N ASN A 217 36.05 20.43 43.89
CA ASN A 217 37.36 21.06 43.74
C ASN A 217 38.30 20.65 44.88
N ASN A 218 37.80 20.63 46.12
CA ASN A 218 38.58 20.17 47.29
C ASN A 218 39.00 18.70 47.15
N ILE A 219 38.08 17.83 46.74
CA ILE A 219 38.37 16.41 46.50
C ILE A 219 39.41 16.25 45.39
N LEU A 220 39.33 17.02 44.31
CA LEU A 220 40.28 16.96 43.21
C LEU A 220 41.69 17.36 43.65
N ILE A 221 41.82 18.39 44.48
CA ILE A 221 43.12 18.80 45.06
C ILE A 221 43.71 17.68 45.92
N ASP A 222 42.89 17.08 46.78
CA ASP A 222 43.33 16.02 47.71
C ASP A 222 43.55 14.66 47.03
N SER A 223 43.00 14.46 45.83
CA SER A 223 42.96 13.17 45.09
C SER A 223 44.34 12.57 44.82
N SER A 224 45.36 13.40 44.63
CA SER A 224 46.74 12.97 44.41
C SER A 224 47.38 12.37 45.67
N SER A 225 46.96 12.84 46.84
CA SER A 225 47.52 12.46 48.14
C SER A 225 46.72 11.35 48.84
N GLY A 226 45.45 11.18 48.49
CA GLY A 226 44.50 10.30 49.21
C GLY A 226 44.06 10.83 50.58
N LYS A 227 44.56 11.99 51.02
CA LYS A 227 44.25 12.61 52.31
C LYS A 227 43.10 13.61 52.19
N TYR A 228 41.91 13.09 51.88
CA TYR A 228 40.70 13.91 51.70
C TYR A 228 40.32 14.66 52.99
N LYS A 229 40.27 15.99 52.95
CA LYS A 229 39.83 16.79 54.10
C LYS A 229 38.31 16.87 54.21
N SER A 230 37.63 16.84 53.07
CA SER A 230 36.17 16.85 53.00
C SER A 230 35.56 15.57 53.56
N ASP A 231 34.41 15.69 54.22
CA ASP A 231 33.65 14.55 54.71
C ASP A 231 32.91 13.84 53.57
N THR A 232 33.01 12.51 53.53
CA THR A 232 32.25 11.64 52.63
C THR A 232 30.75 11.85 52.80
N SER A 233 30.29 12.14 54.03
CA SER A 233 28.88 12.41 54.35
C SER A 233 28.33 13.65 53.63
N ASP A 234 29.10 14.73 53.59
CA ASP A 234 28.69 15.97 52.92
C ASP A 234 28.57 15.76 51.41
N TRP A 235 29.60 15.16 50.80
CA TRP A 235 29.59 14.78 49.39
C TRP A 235 28.37 13.92 49.05
N PHE A 236 28.11 12.89 49.86
CA PHE A 236 26.98 11.99 49.67
C PHE A 236 25.64 12.74 49.78
N THR A 237 25.52 13.64 50.75
CA THR A 237 24.31 14.41 51.02
C THR A 237 23.97 15.35 49.85
N PHE A 238 24.92 16.18 49.41
CA PHE A 238 24.66 17.13 48.34
C PHE A 238 24.38 16.44 47.00
N GLN A 239 25.12 15.37 46.66
CA GLN A 239 24.82 14.58 45.46
C GLN A 239 23.43 13.91 45.55
N THR A 240 23.03 13.43 46.73
CA THR A 240 21.68 12.89 46.95
C THR A 240 20.60 13.95 46.75
N GLN A 241 20.84 15.17 47.21
CA GLN A 241 19.93 16.30 46.97
C GLN A 241 19.84 16.63 45.48
N LYS A 242 20.97 16.70 44.74
CA LYS A 242 20.99 16.85 43.27
C LYS A 242 20.14 15.80 42.56
N ILE A 243 20.34 14.52 42.91
CA ILE A 243 19.54 13.39 42.38
C ILE A 243 18.06 13.53 42.70
N THR A 244 17.72 14.06 43.87
CA THR A 244 16.32 14.30 44.28
C THR A 244 15.67 15.39 43.44
N PHE A 245 16.36 16.50 43.15
CA PHE A 245 15.82 17.53 42.25
C PHE A 245 15.65 17.01 40.82
N LEU A 246 16.63 16.26 40.30
CA LEU A 246 16.52 15.59 39.01
C LEU A 246 15.32 14.64 38.98
N SER A 247 15.07 13.89 40.05
CA SER A 247 13.92 12.98 40.16
C SER A 247 12.58 13.72 40.17
N LYS A 248 12.50 14.89 40.82
CA LYS A 248 11.30 15.74 40.79
C LYS A 248 11.01 16.25 39.38
N MET A 249 12.04 16.71 38.65
CA MET A 249 11.89 17.14 37.26
C MET A 249 11.52 15.97 36.34
N GLN A 250 12.14 14.80 36.55
CA GLN A 250 11.79 13.58 35.83
C GLN A 250 10.31 13.22 35.99
N PHE A 251 9.78 13.33 37.21
CA PHE A 251 8.39 13.01 37.52
C PHE A 251 7.40 13.93 36.79
N ILE A 252 7.67 15.24 36.76
CA ILE A 252 6.87 16.23 36.01
C ILE A 252 6.84 15.86 34.52
N ILE A 253 8.01 15.55 33.94
CA ILE A 253 8.11 15.15 32.54
C ILE A 253 7.38 13.84 32.27
N LEU A 254 7.50 12.84 33.15
CA LEU A 254 6.83 11.55 33.01
C LEU A 254 5.30 11.70 33.04
N ILE A 255 4.74 12.51 33.94
CA ILE A 255 3.29 12.78 33.98
C ILE A 255 2.82 13.44 32.68
N LYS A 256 3.55 14.45 32.20
CA LYS A 256 3.18 15.15 30.97
C LYS A 256 3.31 14.23 29.75
N LEU A 257 4.35 13.42 29.70
CA LEU A 257 4.58 12.46 28.63
C LEU A 257 3.51 11.36 28.63
N ASP A 258 3.20 10.79 29.79
CA ASP A 258 2.16 9.76 29.94
C ASP A 258 0.78 10.29 29.48
N SER A 259 0.37 11.46 29.97
CA SER A 259 -0.89 12.08 29.55
C SER A 259 -0.94 12.38 28.05
N SER A 260 0.16 12.86 27.46
CA SER A 260 0.25 13.15 26.03
C SER A 260 0.19 11.88 25.18
N VAL A 261 0.94 10.85 25.56
CA VAL A 261 0.97 9.55 24.86
C VAL A 261 -0.36 8.83 25.00
N ASN A 262 -0.99 8.82 26.17
CA ASN A 262 -2.29 8.21 26.38
C ASN A 262 -3.40 8.90 25.57
N ARG A 263 -3.32 10.22 25.39
CA ARG A 263 -4.21 10.96 24.49
C ARG A 263 -4.01 10.53 23.03
N GLU A 264 -2.77 10.40 22.58
CA GLU A 264 -2.46 9.88 21.24
C GLU A 264 -2.91 8.44 21.06
N PHE A 265 -2.71 7.59 22.06
CA PHE A 265 -3.15 6.19 22.06
C PHE A 265 -4.66 6.10 21.81
N ARG A 266 -5.47 6.84 22.58
CA ARG A 266 -6.94 6.88 22.40
C ARG A 266 -7.32 7.34 20.99
N PHE A 267 -6.64 8.36 20.46
CA PHE A 267 -6.86 8.83 19.11
C PHE A 267 -6.52 7.77 18.04
N ARG A 268 -5.41 7.04 18.20
CA ARG A 268 -5.03 5.95 17.29
C ARG A 268 -5.98 4.76 17.36
N VAL A 269 -6.51 4.43 18.54
CA VAL A 269 -7.56 3.40 18.69
C VAL A 269 -8.82 3.79 17.90
N LEU A 270 -9.26 5.05 17.99
CA LEU A 270 -10.41 5.53 17.23
C LEU A 270 -10.19 5.47 15.72
N ILE A 271 -9.02 5.91 15.24
CA ILE A 271 -8.67 5.81 13.81
C ILE A 271 -8.67 4.35 13.35
N LEU A 272 -8.08 3.44 14.13
CA LEU A 272 -8.07 2.02 13.79
C LEU A 272 -9.49 1.44 13.73
N ALA A 273 -10.35 1.77 14.71
CA ALA A 273 -11.75 1.34 14.71
C ALA A 273 -12.50 1.85 13.48
N MET A 274 -12.35 3.14 13.13
CA MET A 274 -12.93 3.72 11.92
C MET A 274 -12.40 3.03 10.66
N ALA A 275 -11.10 2.73 10.59
CA ALA A 275 -10.50 2.04 9.45
C ALA A 275 -11.08 0.62 9.28
N VAL A 276 -11.29 -0.11 10.38
CA VAL A 276 -11.93 -1.44 10.37
C VAL A 276 -13.37 -1.34 9.86
N VAL A 277 -14.16 -0.40 10.40
CA VAL A 277 -15.57 -0.21 9.97
C VAL A 277 -15.65 0.16 8.49
N LEU A 278 -14.85 1.12 8.03
CA LEU A 278 -14.79 1.52 6.62
C LEU A 278 -14.39 0.34 5.72
N TRP A 279 -13.43 -0.47 6.15
CA TRP A 279 -13.00 -1.65 5.40
C TRP A 279 -14.14 -2.67 5.26
N ILE A 280 -14.87 -2.95 6.34
CA ILE A 280 -16.03 -3.85 6.35
C ILE A 280 -17.15 -3.31 5.44
N LEU A 281 -17.46 -2.01 5.50
CA LEU A 281 -18.48 -1.40 4.65
C LEU A 281 -18.14 -1.53 3.16
N ILE A 282 -16.88 -1.26 2.80
CA ILE A 282 -16.41 -1.40 1.41
C ILE A 282 -16.42 -2.87 0.98
N PHE A 283 -16.11 -3.80 1.87
CA PHE A 283 -16.16 -5.24 1.59
C PHE A 283 -17.60 -5.72 1.33
N ILE A 284 -18.55 -5.33 2.18
CA ILE A 284 -19.98 -5.66 2.00
C ILE A 284 -20.53 -5.02 0.72
N SER A 285 -20.20 -3.75 0.45
CA SER A 285 -20.59 -3.05 -0.77
C SER A 285 -20.04 -3.75 -2.03
N SER A 286 -18.80 -4.24 -1.98
CA SER A 286 -18.19 -5.01 -3.08
C SER A 286 -18.90 -6.35 -3.32
N ILE A 287 -19.33 -7.04 -2.26
CA ILE A 287 -20.11 -8.28 -2.37
C ILE A 287 -21.49 -7.98 -2.98
N TRP A 288 -22.17 -6.95 -2.48
CA TRP A 288 -23.48 -6.55 -2.97
C TRP A 288 -23.44 -6.13 -4.45
N TYR A 289 -22.42 -5.37 -4.86
CA TYR A 289 -22.18 -5.02 -6.25
C TYR A 289 -22.01 -6.26 -7.14
N PHE A 290 -21.27 -7.27 -6.68
CA PHE A 290 -21.11 -8.53 -7.41
C PHE A 290 -22.43 -9.32 -7.55
N TYR A 291 -23.27 -9.33 -6.51
CA TYR A 291 -24.62 -9.91 -6.60
C TYR A 291 -25.52 -9.14 -7.59
N SER A 292 -25.51 -7.81 -7.56
CA SER A 292 -26.29 -6.99 -8.49
C SER A 292 -25.88 -7.18 -9.95
N LEU A 293 -24.59 -7.39 -10.23
CA LEU A 293 -24.13 -7.74 -11.58
C LEU A 293 -24.72 -9.07 -12.07
N LYS A 294 -24.76 -10.10 -11.20
CA LYS A 294 -25.39 -11.39 -11.54
C LYS A 294 -26.90 -11.28 -11.75
N GLU A 295 -27.56 -10.35 -11.06
CA GLU A 295 -29.00 -10.11 -11.21
C GLU A 295 -29.31 -9.37 -12.51
N LYS A 296 -28.51 -8.37 -12.89
CA LYS A 296 -28.60 -7.72 -14.21
C LYS A 296 -28.30 -8.67 -15.37
N GLU A 297 -27.45 -9.67 -15.17
CA GLU A 297 -27.23 -10.74 -16.14
C GLU A 297 -28.46 -11.65 -16.32
N LYS A 298 -29.33 -11.73 -15.31
CA LYS A 298 -30.64 -12.44 -15.37
C LYS A 298 -31.78 -11.57 -15.90
N GLU A 299 -31.68 -10.25 -15.83
CA GLU A 299 -32.67 -9.29 -16.34
C GLU A 299 -32.51 -8.97 -17.84
N ILE A 300 -31.53 -9.56 -18.54
CA ILE A 300 -31.55 -9.59 -20.01
C ILE A 300 -32.83 -10.34 -20.41
N PRO A 301 -33.82 -9.67 -21.01
CA PRO A 301 -35.20 -10.10 -20.90
C PRO A 301 -35.47 -11.45 -21.58
N LEU A 302 -36.49 -12.09 -21.03
CA LEU A 302 -37.18 -13.30 -21.46
C LEU A 302 -37.73 -13.13 -22.89
N ILE A 303 -36.84 -13.15 -23.88
CA ILE A 303 -37.16 -12.97 -25.29
C ILE A 303 -37.15 -14.36 -25.93
N LEU A 304 -38.30 -15.04 -26.00
CA LEU A 304 -38.52 -16.18 -26.93
C LEU A 304 -39.96 -16.70 -27.03
N ASN A 305 -40.98 -15.99 -26.51
CA ASN A 305 -42.36 -16.33 -26.84
C ASN A 305 -42.75 -15.66 -28.18
N GLY A 306 -42.18 -16.17 -29.28
CA GLY A 306 -42.50 -15.74 -30.66
C GLY A 306 -41.33 -15.69 -31.65
N GLU A 307 -40.10 -15.97 -31.23
CA GLU A 307 -38.90 -15.61 -32.01
C GLU A 307 -38.21 -16.70 -32.82
N ASP A 308 -38.68 -17.95 -32.80
CA ASP A 308 -38.11 -19.02 -33.63
C ASP A 308 -38.02 -18.58 -35.11
N LYS A 309 -39.04 -17.82 -35.56
CA LYS A 309 -39.10 -17.24 -36.90
C LYS A 309 -38.02 -16.18 -37.16
N HIS A 310 -37.61 -15.40 -36.15
CA HIS A 310 -36.55 -14.41 -36.29
C HIS A 310 -35.17 -15.08 -36.42
N PHE A 311 -34.91 -16.17 -35.71
CA PHE A 311 -33.68 -16.95 -35.88
C PHE A 311 -33.60 -17.65 -37.24
N GLU A 312 -34.72 -18.17 -37.74
CA GLU A 312 -34.81 -18.72 -39.10
C GLU A 312 -34.50 -17.65 -40.17
N ILE A 313 -35.09 -16.47 -40.04
CA ILE A 313 -34.83 -15.34 -40.94
C ILE A 313 -33.36 -14.92 -40.81
N PHE A 314 -32.79 -14.89 -39.61
CA PHE A 314 -31.40 -14.51 -39.41
C PHE A 314 -30.42 -15.45 -40.10
N ILE A 315 -30.59 -16.77 -39.92
CA ILE A 315 -29.77 -17.76 -40.62
C ILE A 315 -29.95 -17.62 -42.14
N THR A 316 -31.17 -17.40 -42.61
CA THR A 316 -31.46 -17.15 -44.02
C THR A 316 -30.69 -15.93 -44.54
N VAL A 317 -30.68 -14.83 -43.78
CA VAL A 317 -30.04 -13.59 -44.16
C VAL A 317 -28.51 -13.73 -44.18
N LEU A 318 -27.95 -14.29 -43.12
CA LEU A 318 -26.52 -14.55 -42.97
C LEU A 318 -25.99 -15.46 -44.09
N THR A 319 -26.78 -16.49 -44.45
CA THR A 319 -26.45 -17.42 -45.54
C THR A 319 -26.45 -16.74 -46.90
N LYS A 320 -27.41 -15.84 -47.16
CA LYS A 320 -27.49 -15.09 -48.42
C LYS A 320 -26.34 -14.09 -48.58
N ILE A 321 -25.87 -13.47 -47.48
CA ILE A 321 -24.65 -12.65 -47.50
C ILE A 321 -23.42 -13.48 -47.84
N ALA A 322 -23.25 -14.63 -47.17
CA ALA A 322 -22.15 -15.55 -47.49
C ALA A 322 -22.20 -16.03 -48.95
N TYR A 323 -23.39 -16.29 -49.49
CA TYR A 323 -23.56 -16.73 -50.88
C TYR A 323 -23.46 -15.60 -51.93
N SER A 324 -23.27 -14.34 -51.51
CA SER A 324 -23.30 -13.16 -52.41
C SER A 324 -22.30 -13.21 -53.58
N THR A 325 -21.17 -13.92 -53.41
CA THR A 325 -20.13 -14.15 -54.42
C THR A 325 -20.35 -15.44 -55.23
N GLY A 326 -21.42 -16.19 -54.96
CA GLY A 326 -21.81 -17.44 -55.63
C GLY A 326 -21.20 -18.71 -55.04
N ARG A 327 -20.34 -18.61 -54.01
CA ARG A 327 -19.77 -19.73 -53.26
C ARG A 327 -19.63 -19.34 -51.79
N ILE A 328 -19.89 -20.27 -50.87
CA ILE A 328 -19.68 -20.09 -49.42
C ILE A 328 -18.36 -20.74 -49.03
N THR A 329 -17.46 -19.98 -48.42
CA THR A 329 -16.13 -20.45 -48.01
C THR A 329 -16.19 -21.29 -46.73
N LYS A 330 -15.05 -21.83 -46.29
CA LYS A 330 -15.01 -22.65 -45.08
C LYS A 330 -15.24 -21.77 -43.85
N GLU A 331 -14.61 -20.62 -43.82
CA GLU A 331 -14.65 -19.61 -42.77
C GLU A 331 -16.06 -19.03 -42.60
N GLU A 332 -16.74 -18.71 -43.70
CA GLU A 332 -18.15 -18.25 -43.66
C GLU A 332 -19.11 -19.33 -43.14
N ARG A 333 -18.86 -20.60 -43.52
CA ARG A 333 -19.65 -21.73 -43.02
C ARG A 333 -19.45 -21.93 -41.52
N ASP A 334 -18.22 -21.74 -41.03
CA ASP A 334 -17.90 -21.85 -39.61
C ASP A 334 -18.59 -20.75 -38.81
N VAL A 335 -18.69 -19.52 -39.33
CA VAL A 335 -19.49 -18.44 -38.72
C VAL A 335 -20.97 -18.82 -38.63
N ILE A 336 -21.56 -19.35 -39.70
CA ILE A 336 -22.99 -19.76 -39.68
C ILE A 336 -23.22 -20.88 -38.67
N ASN A 337 -22.35 -21.90 -38.65
CA ASN A 337 -22.45 -23.00 -37.69
C ASN A 337 -22.29 -22.53 -36.24
N TYR A 338 -21.37 -21.59 -36.01
CA TYR A 338 -21.18 -20.94 -34.72
C TYR A 338 -22.45 -20.19 -34.30
N THR A 339 -23.07 -19.44 -35.21
CA THR A 339 -24.34 -18.76 -34.96
C THR A 339 -25.47 -19.72 -34.57
N ILE A 340 -25.63 -20.82 -35.31
CA ILE A 340 -26.64 -21.85 -35.00
C ILE A 340 -26.39 -22.43 -33.61
N ASN A 341 -25.15 -22.81 -33.29
CA ASN A 341 -24.82 -23.36 -31.99
C ASN A 341 -25.02 -22.35 -30.84
N ASN A 342 -24.77 -21.06 -31.09
CA ASN A 342 -25.05 -20.01 -30.12
C ASN A 342 -26.55 -19.90 -29.84
N PHE A 343 -27.43 -19.94 -30.85
CA PHE A 343 -28.88 -19.97 -30.63
C PHE A 343 -29.33 -21.20 -29.83
N ILE A 344 -28.74 -22.37 -30.10
CA ILE A 344 -29.00 -23.57 -29.28
C ILE A 344 -28.53 -23.38 -27.83
N SER A 345 -27.38 -22.74 -27.62
CA SER A 345 -26.88 -22.44 -26.26
C SER A 345 -27.79 -21.47 -25.51
N ILE A 346 -28.36 -20.48 -26.21
CA ILE A 346 -29.34 -19.54 -25.67
C ILE A 346 -30.61 -20.29 -25.29
N GLY A 347 -31.18 -21.11 -26.18
CA GLY A 347 -32.36 -21.94 -25.87
C GLY A 347 -32.14 -22.87 -24.68
N LYS A 348 -30.94 -23.46 -24.56
CA LYS A 348 -30.56 -24.31 -23.41
C LYS A 348 -30.53 -23.52 -22.10
N ASN A 349 -29.94 -22.33 -22.11
CA ASN A 349 -29.86 -21.45 -20.94
C ASN A 349 -31.25 -20.92 -20.52
N GLN A 350 -32.21 -20.91 -21.45
CA GLN A 350 -33.59 -20.52 -21.22
C GLN A 350 -34.52 -21.69 -20.83
N GLY A 351 -33.99 -22.92 -20.68
CA GLY A 351 -34.75 -24.05 -20.14
C GLY A 351 -35.47 -24.92 -21.19
N MET A 352 -35.19 -24.75 -22.48
CA MET A 352 -35.70 -25.66 -23.52
C MET A 352 -35.26 -27.10 -23.25
N ASN A 353 -36.19 -28.04 -23.42
CA ASN A 353 -35.88 -29.46 -23.25
C ASN A 353 -35.08 -30.01 -24.45
N SER A 354 -34.56 -31.23 -24.31
CA SER A 354 -33.72 -31.85 -25.34
C SER A 354 -34.44 -32.05 -26.68
N VAL A 355 -35.76 -32.24 -26.68
CA VAL A 355 -36.57 -32.42 -27.91
C VAL A 355 -36.78 -31.09 -28.65
N GLU A 356 -37.03 -30.01 -27.90
CA GLU A 356 -37.17 -28.65 -28.44
C GLU A 356 -35.87 -28.15 -29.06
N LEU A 357 -34.72 -28.38 -28.39
CA LEU A 357 -33.41 -28.00 -28.91
C LEU A 357 -33.04 -28.77 -30.20
N ILE A 358 -33.45 -30.03 -30.32
CA ILE A 358 -33.25 -30.81 -31.55
C ILE A 358 -34.09 -30.24 -32.69
N LYS A 359 -35.38 -29.95 -32.44
CA LYS A 359 -36.28 -29.36 -33.45
C LYS A 359 -35.79 -28.00 -33.93
N LEU A 360 -35.39 -27.12 -33.00
CA LEU A 360 -34.83 -25.81 -33.33
C LEU A 360 -33.57 -25.93 -34.18
N LYS A 361 -32.65 -26.84 -33.81
CA LYS A 361 -31.42 -27.07 -34.59
C LYS A 361 -31.72 -27.57 -36.00
N GLU A 362 -32.72 -28.44 -36.15
CA GLU A 362 -33.16 -28.95 -37.44
C GLU A 362 -33.79 -27.84 -38.30
N GLN A 363 -34.64 -27.00 -37.72
CA GLN A 363 -35.26 -25.85 -38.40
C GLN A 363 -34.21 -24.85 -38.91
N LEU A 364 -33.23 -24.48 -38.07
CA LEU A 364 -32.17 -23.56 -38.46
C LEU A 364 -31.28 -24.13 -39.57
N ASN A 365 -30.97 -25.43 -39.53
CA ASN A 365 -30.23 -26.10 -40.60
C ASN A 365 -31.03 -26.18 -41.91
N ASN A 366 -32.35 -26.38 -41.84
CA ASN A 366 -33.22 -26.36 -43.01
C ASN A 366 -33.25 -24.97 -43.66
N SER A 367 -33.30 -23.91 -42.85
CA SER A 367 -33.22 -22.51 -43.31
C SER A 367 -31.88 -22.19 -43.96
N TYR A 368 -30.77 -22.69 -43.42
CA TYR A 368 -29.45 -22.61 -44.08
C TYR A 368 -29.46 -23.28 -45.47
N MET A 369 -30.05 -24.49 -45.57
CA MET A 369 -30.08 -25.25 -46.81
C MET A 369 -31.04 -24.69 -47.87
N SER A 370 -32.18 -24.13 -47.46
CA SER A 370 -33.16 -23.51 -48.37
C SER A 370 -32.67 -22.17 -48.91
N ALA A 371 -32.02 -21.34 -48.07
CA ALA A 371 -31.46 -20.05 -48.47
C ALA A 371 -30.38 -20.17 -49.56
N LYS A 372 -29.72 -21.32 -49.65
CA LYS A 372 -28.75 -21.65 -50.72
C LYS A 372 -29.41 -21.87 -52.09
N ARG A 373 -30.72 -22.18 -52.16
CA ARG A 373 -31.43 -22.57 -53.38
C ARG A 373 -32.24 -21.45 -54.04
N ASP A 374 -32.79 -20.50 -53.26
CA ASP A 374 -33.62 -19.40 -53.77
C ASP A 374 -33.02 -18.00 -53.47
N VAL A 375 -32.52 -17.34 -54.52
CA VAL A 375 -31.77 -16.06 -54.39
C VAL A 375 -32.66 -14.82 -54.60
N LYS A 376 -33.92 -14.95 -55.02
CA LYS A 376 -34.72 -13.82 -55.54
C LYS A 376 -35.60 -13.03 -54.55
N SER A 377 -35.82 -13.47 -53.31
CA SER A 377 -36.74 -12.79 -52.36
C SER A 377 -36.10 -12.32 -51.04
N PHE A 378 -34.90 -11.73 -51.11
CA PHE A 378 -34.13 -11.38 -49.91
C PHE A 378 -34.75 -10.27 -49.04
N LEU A 379 -35.28 -9.22 -49.66
CA LEU A 379 -35.74 -8.01 -48.95
C LEU A 379 -37.13 -8.16 -48.31
N SER A 380 -37.98 -9.05 -48.82
CA SER A 380 -39.31 -9.32 -48.25
C SER A 380 -39.28 -10.11 -46.95
N ASP A 381 -38.17 -10.80 -46.68
CA ASP A 381 -37.99 -11.58 -45.45
C ASP A 381 -37.27 -10.77 -44.37
N SER A 382 -36.36 -9.86 -44.75
CA SER A 382 -35.67 -8.96 -43.82
C SER A 382 -36.60 -7.90 -43.20
N SER A 383 -37.63 -7.44 -43.93
CA SER A 383 -38.61 -6.48 -43.38
C SER A 383 -39.46 -7.05 -42.25
N LYS A 384 -39.62 -8.38 -42.17
CA LYS A 384 -40.33 -9.06 -41.06
C LYS A 384 -39.55 -9.02 -39.72
N LEU A 385 -38.31 -8.52 -39.73
CA LEU A 385 -37.50 -8.31 -38.54
C LEU A 385 -37.69 -6.89 -37.96
N GLU A 386 -38.50 -6.03 -38.59
CA GLU A 386 -38.79 -4.68 -38.10
C GLU A 386 -39.44 -4.70 -36.69
N ASP A 387 -40.25 -5.72 -36.39
CA ASP A 387 -40.91 -5.89 -35.08
C ASP A 387 -40.03 -6.56 -34.00
N SER A 388 -38.78 -6.94 -34.32
CA SER A 388 -37.88 -7.61 -33.36
C SER A 388 -37.34 -6.66 -32.28
N THR A 389 -36.92 -7.21 -31.13
CA THR A 389 -36.38 -6.40 -30.02
C THR A 389 -35.07 -5.68 -30.42
N PHE A 390 -34.85 -4.48 -29.87
CA PHE A 390 -33.67 -3.68 -30.17
C PHE A 390 -32.35 -4.43 -29.93
N ASP A 391 -32.28 -5.22 -28.85
CA ASP A 391 -31.09 -6.00 -28.50
C ASP A 391 -30.78 -7.09 -29.55
N LEU A 392 -31.80 -7.76 -30.08
CA LEU A 392 -31.63 -8.72 -31.16
C LEU A 392 -31.20 -8.06 -32.46
N LYS A 393 -31.79 -6.91 -32.79
CA LYS A 393 -31.36 -6.14 -33.96
C LYS A 393 -29.87 -5.79 -33.88
N VAL A 394 -29.36 -5.43 -32.68
CA VAL A 394 -27.93 -5.14 -32.46
C VAL A 394 -27.06 -6.39 -32.57
N ILE A 395 -27.50 -7.53 -32.01
CA ILE A 395 -26.82 -8.82 -32.17
C ILE A 395 -26.76 -9.21 -33.65
N PHE A 396 -27.87 -9.01 -34.38
CA PHE A 396 -27.95 -9.30 -35.80
C PHE A 396 -26.96 -8.45 -36.59
N LEU A 397 -26.95 -7.14 -36.36
CA LEU A 397 -26.01 -6.22 -37.01
C LEU A 397 -24.55 -6.63 -36.78
N LYS A 398 -24.20 -7.01 -35.55
CA LYS A 398 -22.84 -7.47 -35.20
C LYS A 398 -22.41 -8.69 -36.00
N GLN A 399 -23.26 -9.70 -36.12
CA GLN A 399 -22.92 -10.92 -36.83
C GLN A 399 -22.81 -10.69 -38.35
N LEU A 400 -23.70 -9.88 -38.93
CA LEU A 400 -23.65 -9.55 -40.35
C LEU A 400 -22.35 -8.81 -40.71
N ILE A 401 -21.91 -7.88 -39.85
CA ILE A 401 -20.63 -7.18 -40.01
C ILE A 401 -19.46 -8.17 -39.89
N SER A 402 -19.48 -9.08 -38.90
CA SER A 402 -18.44 -10.12 -38.75
C SER A 402 -18.35 -11.08 -39.94
N MET A 403 -19.46 -11.30 -40.65
CA MET A 403 -19.49 -12.11 -41.87
C MET A 403 -18.90 -11.32 -43.06
N ALA A 404 -19.15 -10.02 -43.15
CA ALA A 404 -18.59 -9.20 -44.22
C ALA A 404 -17.10 -8.91 -44.07
N SER A 405 -16.52 -8.99 -42.86
CA SER A 405 -15.08 -8.86 -42.66
C SER A 405 -14.27 -10.08 -43.13
N ILE A 406 -14.94 -11.20 -43.46
CA ILE A 406 -14.30 -12.40 -44.00
C ILE A 406 -14.05 -12.21 -45.51
N GLU A 407 -12.79 -12.38 -45.92
CA GLU A 407 -12.27 -12.25 -47.29
C GLU A 407 -12.45 -10.86 -47.91
N ASN A 408 -11.65 -9.88 -47.44
CA ASN A 408 -11.52 -8.53 -48.02
C ASN A 408 -12.86 -7.88 -48.39
N TYR A 409 -13.72 -7.69 -47.39
CA TYR A 409 -14.84 -6.74 -47.33
C TYR A 409 -15.43 -6.30 -48.69
N SER A 410 -15.93 -7.27 -49.46
CA SER A 410 -16.36 -7.04 -50.84
C SER A 410 -17.47 -5.99 -50.90
N VAL A 411 -17.41 -5.10 -51.92
CA VAL A 411 -18.36 -4.00 -52.10
C VAL A 411 -19.80 -4.52 -52.19
N ARG A 412 -19.99 -5.72 -52.75
CA ARG A 412 -21.30 -6.38 -52.84
C ARG A 412 -21.85 -6.81 -51.47
N LYS A 413 -21.00 -7.36 -50.59
CA LYS A 413 -21.39 -7.71 -49.21
C LYS A 413 -21.74 -6.45 -48.40
N LYS A 414 -21.00 -5.34 -48.58
CA LYS A 414 -21.33 -4.02 -47.99
C LYS A 414 -22.72 -3.55 -48.38
N MET A 415 -23.00 -3.51 -49.68
CA MET A 415 -24.28 -3.04 -50.21
C MET A 415 -25.45 -3.85 -49.65
N MET A 416 -25.32 -5.19 -49.62
CA MET A 416 -26.35 -6.05 -49.05
C MET A 416 -26.57 -5.79 -47.55
N ILE A 417 -25.51 -5.57 -46.76
CA ILE A 417 -25.66 -5.22 -45.34
C ILE A 417 -26.41 -3.90 -45.16
N TYR A 418 -26.07 -2.86 -45.92
CA TYR A 418 -26.79 -1.59 -45.82
C TYR A 418 -28.28 -1.73 -46.17
N GLU A 419 -28.62 -2.47 -47.24
CA GLU A 419 -30.00 -2.74 -47.64
C GLU A 419 -30.79 -3.50 -46.55
N ILE A 420 -30.17 -4.49 -45.91
CA ILE A 420 -30.79 -5.29 -44.83
C ILE A 420 -31.02 -4.44 -43.59
N VAL A 421 -30.02 -3.64 -43.20
CA VAL A 421 -30.06 -2.89 -41.96
C VAL A 421 -31.06 -1.73 -42.06
N GLU A 422 -31.20 -1.14 -43.25
CA GLU A 422 -32.29 -0.22 -43.58
C GLU A 422 -33.66 -0.92 -43.51
N ALA A 423 -33.79 -2.12 -44.10
CA ALA A 423 -35.03 -2.90 -44.05
C ALA A 423 -35.43 -3.39 -42.64
N ILE A 424 -34.50 -3.46 -41.69
CA ILE A 424 -34.75 -3.84 -40.28
C ILE A 424 -35.16 -2.63 -39.41
N GLY A 425 -35.15 -1.41 -39.97
CA GLY A 425 -35.63 -0.19 -39.32
C GLY A 425 -34.59 0.51 -38.43
N PHE A 426 -33.29 0.38 -38.74
CA PHE A 426 -32.26 1.18 -38.07
C PHE A 426 -32.10 2.56 -38.72
N ASP A 427 -31.97 3.60 -37.89
CA ASP A 427 -31.60 4.95 -38.35
C ASP A 427 -30.15 4.97 -38.88
N LYS A 428 -29.92 5.67 -40.00
CA LYS A 428 -28.63 5.82 -40.70
C LYS A 428 -27.47 6.17 -39.75
N LEU A 429 -27.72 7.01 -38.74
CA LEU A 429 -26.70 7.44 -37.76
C LEU A 429 -26.30 6.32 -36.79
N SER A 430 -27.23 5.44 -36.44
CA SER A 430 -26.98 4.29 -35.55
C SER A 430 -26.13 3.22 -36.25
N ILE A 431 -26.41 2.97 -37.53
CA ILE A 431 -25.67 2.01 -38.36
C ILE A 431 -24.18 2.41 -38.45
N GLN A 432 -23.92 3.70 -38.68
CA GLN A 432 -22.56 4.22 -38.83
C GLN A 432 -21.76 4.12 -37.53
N LYS A 433 -22.40 4.31 -36.37
CA LYS A 433 -21.77 4.11 -35.07
C LYS A 433 -21.37 2.65 -34.83
N TYR A 434 -22.24 1.68 -35.11
CA TYR A 434 -21.92 0.26 -34.91
C TYR A 434 -20.90 -0.28 -35.91
N ILE A 435 -20.97 0.16 -37.17
CA ILE A 435 -19.93 -0.12 -38.17
C ILE A 435 -18.58 0.41 -37.68
N ASN A 436 -18.54 1.63 -37.14
CA ASN A 436 -17.32 2.19 -36.57
C ASN A 436 -16.85 1.48 -35.30
N ASP A 437 -17.75 1.02 -34.42
CA ASP A 437 -17.36 0.28 -33.20
C ASP A 437 -16.87 -1.15 -33.49
N ILE A 438 -17.34 -1.79 -34.58
CA ILE A 438 -17.01 -3.19 -34.92
C ILE A 438 -15.86 -3.29 -35.92
N ILE A 439 -15.76 -2.35 -36.87
CA ILE A 439 -14.64 -2.25 -37.82
C ILE A 439 -13.52 -1.38 -37.23
N GLY A 440 -13.82 -0.50 -36.27
CA GLY A 440 -12.85 0.39 -35.63
C GLY A 440 -12.01 -0.29 -34.58
N LYS A 441 -11.07 -1.12 -35.03
CA LYS A 441 -9.77 -1.26 -34.38
C LYS A 441 -8.61 -1.63 -35.32
N ASP A 442 -8.76 -1.42 -36.64
CA ASP A 442 -7.66 -1.61 -37.62
C ASP A 442 -7.54 -0.46 -38.64
N ILE A 443 -8.06 0.72 -38.35
CA ILE A 443 -7.74 1.94 -39.12
C ILE A 443 -7.43 3.06 -38.14
N SER A 444 -6.31 2.90 -37.45
CA SER A 444 -5.53 4.03 -36.96
C SER A 444 -4.23 4.07 -37.74
N GLU A 445 -4.02 5.21 -38.40
CA GLU A 445 -2.77 5.69 -38.97
C GLU A 445 -2.39 5.17 -40.37
N VAL A 446 -1.95 6.15 -41.16
CA VAL A 446 -1.52 6.08 -42.55
C VAL A 446 -0.37 5.09 -42.70
N GLU A 447 -0.50 4.15 -43.62
CA GLU A 447 0.63 3.67 -44.44
C GLU A 447 0.07 3.20 -45.80
N ASP A 448 0.76 3.59 -46.87
CA ASP A 448 0.33 3.59 -48.28
C ASP A 448 -0.37 2.31 -48.75
N GLU A 449 -1.65 2.39 -49.17
CA GLU A 449 -2.27 1.35 -50.00
C GLU A 449 -1.42 1.22 -51.28
N SER A 450 -0.82 0.05 -51.51
CA SER A 450 -0.03 -0.18 -52.72
C SER A 450 -0.92 -0.01 -53.95
N PRO A 451 -0.45 0.64 -55.04
CA PRO A 451 -1.21 0.77 -56.28
C PRO A 451 -1.75 -0.56 -56.82
N TYR A 452 -1.06 -1.68 -56.54
CA TYR A 452 -1.46 -3.03 -56.93
C TYR A 452 -2.68 -3.53 -56.14
N ASP A 453 -2.74 -3.23 -54.85
CA ASP A 453 -3.88 -3.58 -53.98
C ASP A 453 -5.13 -2.80 -54.37
N ILE A 454 -4.97 -1.53 -54.79
CA ILE A 454 -6.06 -0.67 -55.28
C ILE A 454 -6.71 -1.25 -56.55
N LEU A 455 -5.92 -1.89 -57.43
CA LEU A 455 -6.40 -2.54 -58.65
C LEU A 455 -6.75 -4.03 -58.46
N GLY A 456 -6.61 -4.57 -57.24
CA GLY A 456 -6.87 -5.97 -56.93
C GLY A 456 -5.98 -6.95 -57.69
N CYS A 457 -4.73 -6.55 -57.98
CA CYS A 457 -3.75 -7.36 -58.69
C CYS A 457 -2.45 -7.48 -57.89
N SER A 458 -1.58 -8.42 -58.26
CA SER A 458 -0.27 -8.62 -57.64
C SER A 458 0.82 -7.84 -58.36
N ILE A 459 1.88 -7.44 -57.64
CA ILE A 459 3.09 -6.85 -58.23
C ILE A 459 3.81 -7.79 -59.21
N ASN A 460 3.53 -9.09 -59.17
CA ASN A 460 4.08 -10.09 -60.10
C ASN A 460 3.16 -10.37 -61.31
N ASP A 461 1.97 -9.78 -61.37
CA ASP A 461 1.05 -9.98 -62.49
C ASP A 461 1.59 -9.30 -63.76
N THR A 462 1.31 -9.90 -64.91
CA THR A 462 1.70 -9.35 -66.22
C THR A 462 0.99 -8.03 -66.49
N ASP A 463 1.59 -7.15 -67.29
CA ASP A 463 0.99 -5.84 -67.64
C ASP A 463 -0.39 -5.99 -68.30
N GLU A 464 -0.61 -7.07 -69.05
CA GLU A 464 -1.89 -7.39 -69.65
C GLU A 464 -2.94 -7.75 -68.59
N THR A 465 -2.57 -8.53 -67.58
CA THR A 465 -3.44 -8.88 -66.44
C THR A 465 -3.82 -7.64 -65.62
N ILE A 466 -2.87 -6.75 -65.35
CA ILE A 466 -3.11 -5.51 -64.60
C ILE A 466 -4.02 -4.56 -65.38
N LYS A 467 -3.77 -4.39 -66.69
CA LYS A 467 -4.61 -3.57 -67.56
C LYS A 467 -6.03 -4.11 -67.65
N ASN A 468 -6.21 -5.43 -67.71
CA ASN A 468 -7.53 -6.05 -67.73
C ASN A 468 -8.28 -5.87 -66.40
N SER A 469 -7.60 -5.95 -65.25
CA SER A 469 -8.19 -5.66 -63.93
C SER A 469 -8.64 -4.19 -63.84
N TYR A 470 -7.78 -3.27 -64.28
CA TYR A 470 -8.11 -1.84 -64.35
C TYR A 470 -9.34 -1.56 -65.23
N ILE A 471 -9.40 -2.06 -66.46
CA ILE A 471 -10.54 -1.86 -67.36
C ILE A 471 -11.84 -2.41 -66.77
N LYS A 472 -11.77 -3.58 -66.11
CA LYS A 472 -12.93 -4.18 -65.45
C LYS A 472 -13.47 -3.29 -64.33
N LEU A 473 -12.58 -2.79 -63.46
CA LEU A 473 -12.94 -1.91 -62.35
C LEU A 473 -13.49 -0.56 -62.86
N ILE A 474 -12.89 0.04 -63.88
CA ILE A 474 -13.40 1.29 -64.49
C ILE A 474 -14.82 1.10 -65.03
N LYS A 475 -15.10 -0.03 -65.71
CA LYS A 475 -16.44 -0.33 -66.24
C LYS A 475 -17.47 -0.54 -65.12
N GLU A 476 -17.07 -1.13 -64.01
CA GLU A 476 -17.92 -1.39 -62.84
C GLU A 476 -18.26 -0.12 -62.06
N PHE A 477 -17.32 0.84 -62.01
CA PHE A 477 -17.50 2.12 -61.32
C PHE A 477 -17.88 3.29 -62.24
N HIS A 478 -18.08 3.07 -63.56
CA HIS A 478 -18.41 4.14 -64.51
C HIS A 478 -19.78 4.77 -64.19
N PRO A 479 -19.92 6.11 -64.25
CA PRO A 479 -21.18 6.78 -63.94
C PRO A 479 -22.37 6.26 -64.78
N ASP A 480 -22.17 5.97 -66.06
CA ASP A 480 -23.22 5.41 -66.93
C ASP A 480 -23.72 4.02 -66.47
N TYR A 481 -22.84 3.18 -65.91
CA TYR A 481 -23.23 1.86 -65.39
C TYR A 481 -24.06 1.98 -64.10
N ILE A 482 -23.73 2.98 -63.27
CA ILE A 482 -24.37 3.23 -61.97
C ILE A 482 -25.68 4.03 -62.13
N GLN A 483 -25.73 4.99 -63.05
CA GLN A 483 -26.94 5.76 -63.38
C GLN A 483 -28.01 4.89 -64.05
N GLY A 484 -27.61 3.90 -64.87
CA GLY A 484 -28.52 2.91 -65.46
C GLY A 484 -29.26 2.01 -64.46
N LYS A 485 -28.91 2.09 -63.15
CA LYS A 485 -29.50 1.31 -62.05
C LYS A 485 -30.38 2.14 -61.09
N GLY A 486 -30.52 3.44 -61.29
CA GLY A 486 -31.41 4.30 -60.49
C GLY A 486 -30.95 4.57 -59.05
N LEU A 487 -29.64 4.65 -58.80
CA LEU A 487 -29.04 4.79 -57.46
C LEU A 487 -28.87 6.28 -57.03
N ASN A 488 -28.83 6.55 -55.72
CA ASN A 488 -28.83 7.91 -55.16
C ASN A 488 -27.51 8.70 -55.35
N ASP A 489 -27.55 10.02 -55.11
CA ASP A 489 -26.43 10.97 -55.29
C ASP A 489 -25.18 10.69 -54.42
N GLU A 490 -25.33 10.03 -53.27
CA GLU A 490 -24.20 9.68 -52.39
C GLU A 490 -23.38 8.51 -52.96
N ILE A 491 -24.05 7.56 -53.64
CA ILE A 491 -23.41 6.42 -54.32
C ILE A 491 -22.64 6.91 -55.56
N ILE A 492 -23.18 7.89 -56.27
CA ILE A 492 -22.49 8.54 -57.40
C ILE A 492 -21.19 9.19 -56.93
N LYS A 493 -21.23 9.94 -55.82
CA LYS A 493 -20.04 10.56 -55.23
C LYS A 493 -18.99 9.54 -54.77
N PHE A 494 -19.41 8.40 -54.21
CA PHE A 494 -18.49 7.33 -53.82
C PHE A 494 -17.81 6.70 -55.05
N ALA A 495 -18.56 6.44 -56.11
CA ALA A 495 -18.02 5.90 -57.36
C ALA A 495 -17.02 6.85 -58.02
N GLU A 496 -17.31 8.16 -58.05
CA GLU A 496 -16.39 9.19 -58.55
C GLU A 496 -15.06 9.21 -57.77
N GLN A 497 -15.12 9.13 -56.44
CA GLN A 497 -13.92 9.08 -55.61
C GLN A 497 -13.10 7.81 -55.84
N LYS A 498 -13.76 6.66 -56.03
CA LYS A 498 -13.09 5.39 -56.33
C LYS A 498 -12.48 5.38 -57.74
N LEU A 499 -13.15 5.92 -58.75
CA LEU A 499 -12.57 6.07 -60.10
C LEU A 499 -11.29 6.91 -60.08
N LYS A 500 -11.28 8.00 -59.32
CA LYS A 500 -10.09 8.84 -59.15
C LYS A 500 -8.92 8.05 -58.54
N LYS A 501 -9.17 7.23 -57.52
CA LYS A 501 -8.15 6.37 -56.91
C LYS A 501 -7.66 5.28 -57.87
N LEU A 502 -8.55 4.63 -58.62
CA LEU A 502 -8.20 3.61 -59.60
C LEU A 502 -7.32 4.16 -60.73
N ASN A 503 -7.63 5.36 -61.23
CA ASN A 503 -6.83 6.03 -62.26
C ASN A 503 -5.43 6.36 -61.74
N ASN A 504 -5.34 6.94 -60.54
CA ASN A 504 -4.05 7.27 -59.92
C ASN A 504 -3.18 6.02 -59.70
N ALA A 505 -3.77 4.93 -59.18
CA ALA A 505 -3.05 3.69 -58.93
C ALA A 505 -2.52 3.04 -60.23
N TYR A 506 -3.33 3.02 -61.30
CA TYR A 506 -2.90 2.49 -62.59
C TYR A 506 -1.79 3.34 -63.23
N ASP A 507 -1.87 4.67 -63.11
CA ASP A 507 -0.82 5.57 -63.58
C ASP A 507 0.49 5.40 -62.79
N GLU A 508 0.42 5.19 -61.48
CA GLU A 508 1.58 4.91 -60.63
C GLU A 508 2.24 3.57 -60.98
N ILE A 509 1.47 2.49 -61.17
CA ILE A 509 2.02 1.19 -61.62
C ILE A 509 2.69 1.33 -62.98
N LYS A 510 2.03 2.02 -63.92
CA LYS A 510 2.55 2.22 -65.27
C LYS A 510 3.82 3.06 -65.31
N LYS A 511 4.00 3.99 -64.36
CA LYS A 511 5.24 4.76 -64.17
C LYS A 511 6.34 3.92 -63.50
N ALA A 512 5.98 3.10 -62.51
CA ALA A 512 6.93 2.26 -61.79
C ALA A 512 7.50 1.10 -62.63
N ARG A 513 6.77 0.64 -63.65
CA ARG A 513 7.17 -0.46 -64.55
C ARG A 513 7.78 -0.02 -65.89
N LYS A 514 7.99 1.29 -66.09
CA LYS A 514 8.41 1.86 -67.37
C LYS A 514 9.91 1.98 -67.54
#